data_AF-A0A3P8V8B0-F1
#
_entry.id   AF-A0A3P8V8B0-F1
#
_cell.length_a   1.000
_cell.length_b   1.000
_cell.length_c   1.000
_cell.angle_alpha   90.00
_cell.angle_beta   90.00
_cell.angle_gamma   90.00
#
_symmetry.space_group_name_H-M   'P 1'
#
loop_
_entity.id
_entity.type
_entity.pdbx_description
1 polymer ?
#
loop_
_entity_poly.entity_id
_entity_poly.type
_entity_poly.pdbx_seq_one_letter_code
_entity_poly.pdbx_strand_id
1 'polypeptide(L)'
;FQRAAQKHVQQCIICLKHNAQGAVRTRQGSFPMPKKPFKHLHMDYIELNQSQNQQYCLVIVCAFSKWTEIQFLKTAIFPRYGFPEIICSDNGTHFTAACVRSLLTDYGITHKLHAAYHPQSAGLVEIVVIAVADTGKPWPQCLDMVRLIINTTRSSSTGLTPVECIFHQPFTFLQLTASLPENDKNYDLQAYLRNAAKRKEQIESAKALSIPQKPGHDQKIQVGDLVFLKATQRTKWSDPRWNGPYKVLLTNLTTVRIAERPSWIHVSHCKLLRAQEAELRTHTNAEVRLQRGYTH
;
A
#
# COMPACT_ATOMS: atom_id res chain seq x y z
N PHE A 1 25.78 -33.66 7.51
CA PHE A 1 25.86 -32.63 8.57
C PHE A 1 25.06 -31.36 8.25
N GLN A 2 25.35 -30.64 7.16
CA GLN A 2 24.72 -29.35 6.83
C GLN A 2 23.18 -29.36 6.73
N ARG A 3 22.58 -30.40 6.13
CA ARG A 3 21.12 -30.56 6.06
C ARG A 3 20.46 -30.77 7.43
N ALA A 4 21.12 -31.49 8.34
CA ALA A 4 20.62 -31.74 9.69
C ALA A 4 20.69 -30.46 10.54
N ALA A 5 21.78 -29.70 10.43
CA ALA A 5 21.91 -28.39 11.08
C ALA A 5 20.87 -27.39 10.54
N GLN A 6 20.65 -27.34 9.23
CA GLN A 6 19.58 -26.51 8.63
C GLN A 6 18.19 -26.90 9.12
N LYS A 7 17.89 -28.21 9.22
CA LYS A 7 16.62 -28.70 9.76
C LYS A 7 16.44 -28.29 11.22
N HIS A 8 17.48 -28.40 12.03
CA HIS A 8 17.46 -27.98 13.44
C HIS A 8 17.23 -26.46 13.58
N VAL A 9 17.92 -25.63 12.80
CA VAL A 9 17.72 -24.16 12.81
C VAL A 9 16.32 -23.76 12.33
N GLN A 10 15.75 -24.48 11.37
CA GLN A 10 14.38 -24.26 10.88
C GLN A 10 13.30 -24.67 11.89
N GLN A 11 13.63 -25.49 12.88
CA GLN A 11 12.72 -26.01 13.90
C GLN A 11 12.92 -25.33 15.27
N CYS A 12 14.08 -24.73 15.52
CA CYS A 12 14.37 -24.06 16.79
C CYS A 12 13.53 -22.78 16.99
N ILE A 13 12.69 -22.77 18.01
CA ILE A 13 11.80 -21.65 18.35
C ILE A 13 12.59 -20.36 18.60
N ILE A 14 13.72 -20.44 19.31
CA ILE A 14 14.56 -19.28 19.63
C ILE A 14 15.11 -18.66 18.34
N CYS A 15 15.67 -19.48 17.44
CA CYS A 15 16.15 -19.04 16.15
C CYS A 15 15.03 -18.45 15.29
N LEU A 16 13.84 -19.06 15.30
CA LEU A 16 12.69 -18.58 14.55
C LEU A 16 12.20 -17.21 15.05
N LYS A 17 12.18 -16.98 16.37
CA LYS A 17 11.77 -15.71 17.01
C LYS A 17 12.74 -14.56 16.77
N HIS A 18 14.04 -14.81 16.63
CA HIS A 18 15.05 -13.76 16.48
C HIS A 18 15.48 -13.53 15.03
N ASN A 19 15.45 -14.55 14.18
CA ASN A 19 15.90 -14.43 12.80
C ASN A 19 14.92 -13.59 11.97
N ALA A 20 15.45 -12.54 11.33
CA ALA A 20 14.70 -11.63 10.46
C ALA A 20 14.16 -12.31 9.19
N GLN A 21 14.83 -13.38 8.75
CA GLN A 21 14.47 -14.12 7.54
C GLN A 21 13.36 -15.13 7.82
N GLY A 22 12.64 -15.52 6.77
CA GLY A 22 11.58 -16.54 6.82
C GLY A 22 10.15 -16.01 6.87
N ALA A 23 9.94 -14.71 6.67
CA ALA A 23 8.61 -14.16 6.41
C ALA A 23 8.00 -14.85 5.17
N VAL A 24 6.70 -15.17 5.23
CA VAL A 24 6.00 -15.75 4.09
C VAL A 24 5.98 -14.72 2.98
N ARG A 25 6.61 -15.06 1.85
CA ARG A 25 6.57 -14.23 0.65
C ARG A 25 5.27 -14.52 -0.08
N THR A 26 4.41 -13.52 -0.17
CA THR A 26 3.23 -13.59 -1.03
C THR A 26 3.53 -13.10 -2.43
N ARG A 27 2.85 -13.70 -3.41
CA ARG A 27 2.59 -12.99 -4.66
C ARG A 27 1.85 -11.71 -4.31
N GLN A 28 2.42 -10.56 -4.65
CA GLN A 28 1.64 -9.33 -4.64
C GLN A 28 0.52 -9.53 -5.65
N GLY A 29 -0.71 -9.66 -5.17
CA GLY A 29 -1.87 -9.65 -6.04
C GLY A 29 -1.90 -8.32 -6.78
N SER A 30 -1.90 -8.35 -8.11
CA SER A 30 -2.17 -7.16 -8.90
C SER A 30 -3.68 -6.96 -8.92
N PHE A 31 -4.17 -5.84 -8.37
CA PHE A 31 -5.54 -5.43 -8.64
C PHE A 31 -5.71 -5.28 -10.14
N PRO A 32 -6.80 -5.82 -10.74
CA PRO A 32 -7.06 -5.62 -12.16
C PRO A 32 -7.10 -4.11 -12.42
N MET A 33 -6.18 -3.66 -13.26
CA MET A 33 -6.02 -2.23 -13.50
C MET A 33 -7.23 -1.75 -14.32
N PRO A 34 -7.84 -0.61 -13.95
CA PRO A 34 -8.99 -0.10 -14.69
C PRO A 34 -8.60 0.19 -16.15
N LYS A 35 -9.57 0.07 -17.07
CA LYS A 35 -9.37 0.36 -18.50
C LYS A 35 -9.42 1.86 -18.83
N LYS A 36 -9.99 2.68 -17.95
CA LYS A 36 -10.19 4.12 -18.15
C LYS A 36 -9.75 4.92 -16.92
N PRO A 37 -9.31 6.18 -17.09
CA PRO A 37 -9.07 7.09 -15.98
C PRO A 37 -10.29 7.20 -15.05
N PHE A 38 -10.03 7.44 -13.77
CA PHE A 38 -11.01 7.71 -12.72
C PHE A 38 -12.06 6.63 -12.44
N LYS A 39 -11.96 5.44 -13.06
CA LYS A 39 -12.85 4.32 -12.75
C LYS A 39 -12.53 3.64 -11.43
N HIS A 40 -11.25 3.49 -11.10
CA HIS A 40 -10.83 3.01 -9.79
C HIS A 40 -10.00 4.09 -9.09
N LEU A 41 -10.40 4.44 -7.88
CA LEU A 41 -9.72 5.42 -7.04
C LEU A 41 -9.18 4.72 -5.79
N HIS A 42 -7.96 5.10 -5.38
CA HIS A 42 -7.42 4.77 -4.07
C HIS A 42 -7.50 6.02 -3.21
N MET A 43 -8.08 5.91 -2.02
CA MET A 43 -8.27 7.00 -1.08
C MET A 43 -7.56 6.66 0.22
N ASP A 44 -6.79 7.60 0.73
CA ASP A 44 -6.08 7.46 2.00
C ASP A 44 -5.97 8.79 2.73
N TYR A 45 -5.96 8.75 4.07
CA TYR A 45 -5.64 9.92 4.88
C TYR A 45 -4.17 9.88 5.27
N ILE A 46 -3.51 11.02 5.07
CA ILE A 46 -2.14 11.21 5.52
C ILE A 46 -2.15 12.17 6.70
N GLU A 47 -1.46 11.76 7.75
CA GLU A 47 -1.20 12.57 8.93
C GLU A 47 0.11 13.34 8.76
N LEU A 48 0.06 14.65 8.94
CA LEU A 48 1.18 15.57 8.90
C LEU A 48 1.22 16.38 10.19
N ASN A 49 2.35 17.04 10.46
CA ASN A 49 2.48 17.91 11.62
C ASN A 49 1.39 18.98 11.62
N GLN A 50 0.78 19.22 12.77
CA GLN A 50 -0.30 20.20 12.90
C GLN A 50 0.16 21.59 12.42
N SER A 51 -0.55 22.15 11.44
CA SER A 51 -0.28 23.47 10.89
C SER A 51 -1.57 24.13 10.44
N GLN A 52 -1.80 25.39 10.82
CA GLN A 52 -2.99 26.15 10.46
C GLN A 52 -4.33 25.40 10.72
N ASN A 53 -4.45 24.73 11.86
CA ASN A 53 -5.60 23.87 12.22
C ASN A 53 -5.85 22.70 11.26
N GLN A 54 -4.85 22.29 10.49
CA GLN A 54 -4.86 21.08 9.66
C GLN A 54 -3.80 20.11 10.17
N GLN A 55 -4.18 18.85 10.35
CA GLN A 55 -3.28 17.74 10.69
C GLN A 55 -3.39 16.60 9.68
N TYR A 56 -4.53 16.50 9.00
CA TYR A 56 -4.81 15.43 8.06
C TYR A 56 -5.09 16.00 6.68
N CYS A 57 -4.66 15.29 5.64
CA CYS A 57 -5.11 15.53 4.28
C CYS A 57 -5.56 14.22 3.64
N LEU A 58 -6.63 14.31 2.84
CA LEU A 58 -7.15 13.21 2.05
C LEU A 58 -6.43 13.19 0.70
N VAL A 59 -5.87 12.03 0.38
CA VAL A 59 -5.13 11.77 -0.86
C VAL A 59 -5.92 10.80 -1.71
N ILE A 60 -6.13 11.16 -2.97
CA ILE A 60 -6.96 10.39 -3.88
C ILE A 60 -6.17 10.16 -5.15
N VAL A 61 -5.88 8.89 -5.42
CA VAL A 61 -5.03 8.46 -6.52
C VAL A 61 -5.85 7.67 -7.53
N CYS A 62 -5.86 8.13 -8.78
CA CYS A 62 -6.41 7.39 -9.90
C CYS A 62 -5.54 6.16 -10.19
N ALA A 63 -6.09 4.95 -10.10
CA ALA A 63 -5.31 3.74 -10.30
C ALA A 63 -4.73 3.63 -11.73
N PHE A 64 -5.42 4.19 -12.73
CA PHE A 64 -5.03 4.17 -14.15
C PHE A 64 -3.85 5.09 -14.45
N SER A 65 -4.03 6.40 -14.23
CA SER A 65 -3.10 7.47 -14.63
C SER A 65 -2.10 7.84 -13.55
N LYS A 66 -2.33 7.39 -12.30
CA LYS A 66 -1.61 7.86 -11.11
C LYS A 66 -1.83 9.35 -10.78
N TRP A 67 -2.85 9.94 -11.38
CA TRP A 67 -3.29 11.29 -11.02
C TRP A 67 -3.64 11.35 -9.55
N THR A 68 -3.07 12.33 -8.87
CA THR A 68 -3.16 12.48 -7.43
C THR A 68 -3.81 13.82 -7.10
N GLU A 69 -4.93 13.74 -6.38
CA GLU A 69 -5.57 14.87 -5.72
C GLU A 69 -5.21 14.85 -4.24
N ILE A 70 -4.88 16.01 -3.68
CA ILE A 70 -4.61 16.19 -2.25
C ILE A 70 -5.54 17.28 -1.77
N GLN A 71 -6.37 16.98 -0.77
CA GLN A 71 -7.40 17.90 -0.33
C GLN A 71 -7.71 17.77 1.16
N PHE A 72 -8.18 18.86 1.77
CA PHE A 72 -8.49 18.88 3.19
C PHE A 72 -9.85 18.28 3.53
N LEU A 73 -10.88 18.51 2.70
CA LEU A 73 -12.18 17.80 2.73
C LEU A 73 -13.24 18.39 1.75
N LYS A 74 -12.96 19.48 1.03
CA LYS A 74 -14.03 20.38 0.51
C LYS A 74 -14.24 20.41 -1.00
N THR A 75 -13.45 19.69 -1.80
CA THR A 75 -13.58 19.75 -3.26
C THR A 75 -14.24 18.49 -3.82
N ALA A 76 -15.30 18.71 -4.60
CA ALA A 76 -16.06 17.64 -5.20
C ALA A 76 -15.27 17.05 -6.39
N ILE A 77 -14.73 15.85 -6.20
CA ILE A 77 -14.03 15.09 -7.25
C ILE A 77 -15.01 14.54 -8.29
N PHE A 78 -16.20 14.12 -7.86
CA PHE A 78 -17.17 13.49 -8.75
C PHE A 78 -17.71 14.46 -9.82
N PRO A 79 -18.02 15.73 -9.53
CA PRO A 79 -18.37 16.69 -10.56
C PRO A 79 -17.25 16.96 -11.59
N ARG A 80 -15.98 16.79 -11.20
CA ARG A 80 -14.84 17.06 -12.10
C ARG A 80 -14.50 15.85 -12.98
N TYR A 81 -14.55 14.65 -12.43
CA TYR A 81 -14.04 13.44 -13.07
C TYR A 81 -15.09 12.36 -13.32
N GLY A 82 -16.32 12.59 -12.87
CA GLY A 82 -17.40 11.61 -12.86
C GLY A 82 -17.34 10.68 -11.63
N PHE A 83 -18.35 9.81 -11.55
CA PHE A 83 -18.42 8.79 -10.51
C PHE A 83 -17.50 7.60 -10.85
N PRO A 84 -16.67 7.13 -9.90
CA PRO A 84 -15.89 5.93 -10.06
C PRO A 84 -16.76 4.68 -9.99
N GLU A 85 -16.25 3.56 -10.49
CA GLU A 85 -16.87 2.24 -10.32
C GLU A 85 -16.40 1.60 -9.01
N ILE A 86 -15.14 1.85 -8.63
CA ILE A 86 -14.52 1.27 -7.44
C ILE A 86 -13.75 2.35 -6.66
N ILE A 87 -14.00 2.42 -5.36
CA ILE A 87 -13.18 3.16 -4.40
C ILE A 87 -12.49 2.15 -3.49
N CYS A 88 -11.17 2.29 -3.36
CA CYS A 88 -10.36 1.50 -2.44
C CYS A 88 -9.86 2.39 -1.30
N SER A 89 -10.15 2.05 -0.05
CA SER A 89 -9.63 2.77 1.12
C SER A 89 -9.20 1.80 2.22
N ASP A 90 -8.54 2.31 3.25
CA ASP A 90 -8.29 1.54 4.46
C ASP A 90 -9.57 1.32 5.28
N ASN A 91 -9.44 0.54 6.35
CA ASN A 91 -10.50 0.25 7.33
C ASN A 91 -10.74 1.39 8.34
N GLY A 92 -10.28 2.61 8.06
CA GLY A 92 -10.51 3.76 8.92
C GLY A 92 -12.00 4.02 9.15
N THR A 93 -12.36 4.47 10.35
CA THR A 93 -13.75 4.83 10.71
C THR A 93 -14.33 5.89 9.79
N HIS A 94 -13.49 6.80 9.29
CA HIS A 94 -13.85 7.85 8.33
C HIS A 94 -14.34 7.31 6.98
N PHE A 95 -13.88 6.15 6.54
CA PHE A 95 -14.34 5.50 5.30
C PHE A 95 -15.40 4.43 5.55
N THR A 96 -15.44 3.86 6.75
CA THR A 96 -16.36 2.78 7.10
C THR A 96 -17.62 3.28 7.79
N ALA A 97 -17.83 4.59 7.97
CA ALA A 97 -19.07 5.13 8.52
C ALA A 97 -20.30 4.69 7.71
N ALA A 98 -21.43 4.44 8.39
CA ALA A 98 -22.65 3.95 7.75
C ALA A 98 -23.15 4.92 6.66
N CYS A 99 -23.08 6.23 6.91
CA CYS A 99 -23.44 7.25 5.94
C CYS A 99 -22.61 7.16 4.64
N VAL A 100 -21.31 6.92 4.74
CA VAL A 100 -20.42 6.78 3.58
C VAL A 100 -20.79 5.52 2.80
N ARG A 101 -21.02 4.39 3.48
CA ARG A 101 -21.43 3.14 2.82
C ARG A 101 -22.77 3.29 2.10
N SER A 102 -23.77 3.89 2.74
CA SER A 102 -25.06 4.16 2.11
C SER A 102 -24.90 5.04 0.87
N LEU A 103 -24.19 6.16 1.00
CA LEU A 103 -23.94 7.09 -0.10
C LEU A 103 -23.26 6.40 -1.30
N LEU A 104 -22.21 5.62 -1.05
CA LEU A 104 -21.51 4.90 -2.12
C LEU A 104 -22.42 3.85 -2.78
N THR A 105 -23.28 3.20 -2.01
CA THR A 105 -24.26 2.23 -2.52
C THR A 105 -25.31 2.92 -3.40
N ASP A 106 -25.83 4.07 -2.98
CA ASP A 106 -26.82 4.85 -3.72
C ASP A 106 -26.28 5.33 -5.08
N TYR A 107 -24.99 5.66 -5.15
CA TYR A 107 -24.30 6.00 -6.40
C TYR A 107 -23.80 4.78 -7.20
N GLY A 108 -24.06 3.56 -6.76
CA GLY A 108 -23.61 2.33 -7.42
C GLY A 108 -22.09 2.11 -7.40
N ILE A 109 -21.39 2.73 -6.44
CA ILE A 109 -19.94 2.65 -6.30
C ILE A 109 -19.56 1.47 -5.40
N THR A 110 -18.70 0.60 -5.90
CA THR A 110 -18.18 -0.52 -5.09
C THR A 110 -17.06 -0.03 -4.17
N HIS A 111 -17.26 -0.12 -2.85
CA HIS A 111 -16.25 0.21 -1.86
C HIS A 111 -15.44 -1.04 -1.45
N LYS A 112 -14.12 -1.02 -1.69
CA LYS A 112 -13.19 -2.08 -1.33
C LYS A 112 -12.27 -1.64 -0.20
N LEU A 113 -12.35 -2.34 0.92
CA LEU A 113 -11.50 -2.08 2.07
C LEU A 113 -10.25 -2.96 2.01
N HIS A 114 -9.07 -2.40 2.27
CA HIS A 114 -7.81 -3.15 2.32
C HIS A 114 -7.15 -3.03 3.70
N ALA A 115 -6.30 -4.03 4.01
CA ALA A 115 -5.49 -4.01 5.22
C ALA A 115 -4.53 -2.82 5.15
N ALA A 116 -4.39 -2.08 6.26
CA ALA A 116 -3.54 -0.89 6.36
C ALA A 116 -2.12 -1.20 5.91
N TYR A 117 -1.77 -0.75 4.71
CA TYR A 117 -0.41 -0.71 4.21
C TYR A 117 -0.32 0.40 3.16
N HIS A 118 0.41 1.46 3.52
CA HIS A 118 0.37 2.79 2.89
C HIS A 118 1.71 3.17 2.21
N PRO A 119 2.20 2.39 1.23
CA PRO A 119 3.47 2.69 0.57
C PRO A 119 3.39 3.94 -0.34
N GLN A 120 2.20 4.32 -0.82
CA GLN A 120 2.02 5.53 -1.62
C GLN A 120 2.08 6.81 -0.76
N SER A 121 1.65 6.72 0.49
CA SER A 121 1.55 7.83 1.43
C SER A 121 2.93 8.29 1.90
N ALA A 122 3.88 7.35 2.04
CA ALA A 122 5.27 7.66 2.38
C ALA A 122 5.95 8.59 1.36
N GLY A 123 5.79 8.31 0.06
CA GLY A 123 6.35 9.15 -0.99
C GLY A 123 5.72 10.55 -1.06
N LEU A 124 4.44 10.68 -0.70
CA LEU A 124 3.81 12.00 -0.61
C LEU A 124 4.43 12.84 0.51
N VAL A 125 4.63 12.25 1.69
CA VAL A 125 5.20 12.94 2.85
C VAL A 125 6.58 13.49 2.51
N GLU A 126 7.41 12.72 1.82
CA GLU A 126 8.74 13.18 1.37
C GLU A 126 8.65 14.44 0.48
N ILE A 127 7.75 14.45 -0.51
CA ILE A 127 7.57 15.60 -1.41
C ILE A 127 7.02 16.82 -0.65
N VAL A 128 6.10 16.62 0.31
CA VAL A 128 5.59 17.70 1.16
C VAL A 128 6.70 18.31 2.00
N VAL A 129 7.58 17.48 2.60
CA VAL A 129 8.71 17.96 3.40
C VAL A 129 9.68 18.78 2.56
N ILE A 130 9.99 18.33 1.34
CA ILE A 130 10.82 19.07 0.39
C ILE A 130 10.18 20.43 0.06
N ALA A 131 8.89 20.45 -0.27
CA ALA A 131 8.20 21.70 -0.61
C ALA A 131 8.16 22.70 0.57
N VAL A 132 8.01 22.21 1.80
CA VAL A 132 8.08 23.05 3.01
C VAL A 132 9.49 23.60 3.21
N ALA A 133 10.52 22.78 3.04
CA ALA A 133 11.91 23.20 3.18
C ALA A 133 12.30 24.26 2.14
N ASP A 134 11.91 24.07 0.87
CA ASP A 134 12.25 24.98 -0.23
C ASP A 134 11.49 26.31 -0.15
N THR A 135 10.23 26.29 0.26
CA THR A 135 9.39 27.50 0.28
C THR A 135 9.42 28.24 1.62
N GLY A 136 9.81 27.58 2.71
CA GLY A 136 9.68 28.09 4.08
C GLY A 136 8.23 28.30 4.55
N LYS A 137 7.24 27.83 3.78
CA LYS A 137 5.82 28.01 4.07
C LYS A 137 5.26 26.83 4.85
N PRO A 138 4.16 27.01 5.59
CA PRO A 138 3.47 25.89 6.21
C PRO A 138 2.95 24.93 5.15
N TRP A 139 3.00 23.63 5.45
CA TRP A 139 2.66 22.57 4.48
C TRP A 139 1.27 22.72 3.82
N PRO A 140 0.22 23.27 4.46
CA PRO A 140 -1.06 23.43 3.79
C PRO A 140 -1.00 24.33 2.56
N GLN A 141 -0.10 25.32 2.57
CA GLN A 141 0.13 26.25 1.46
C GLN A 141 1.02 25.65 0.37
N CYS A 142 1.69 24.53 0.66
CA CYS A 142 2.56 23.85 -0.29
C CYS A 142 1.81 22.82 -1.15
N LEU A 143 0.57 22.46 -0.77
CA LEU A 143 -0.15 21.34 -1.40
C LEU A 143 -0.39 21.51 -2.90
N ASP A 144 -0.66 22.73 -3.37
CA ASP A 144 -0.87 22.97 -4.81
C ASP A 144 0.42 22.73 -5.61
N MET A 145 1.56 23.13 -5.06
CA MET A 145 2.87 22.87 -5.65
C MET A 145 3.19 21.37 -5.63
N VAL A 146 2.94 20.70 -4.50
CA VAL A 146 3.13 19.24 -4.35
C VAL A 146 2.26 18.49 -5.37
N ARG A 147 0.99 18.88 -5.50
CA ARG A 147 0.05 18.32 -6.47
C ARG A 147 0.53 18.53 -7.90
N LEU A 148 1.06 19.71 -8.22
CA LEU A 148 1.63 20.01 -9.53
C LEU A 148 2.80 19.05 -9.81
N ILE A 149 3.80 19.03 -8.92
CA ILE A 149 5.00 18.20 -9.05
C ILE A 149 4.63 16.73 -9.27
N ILE A 150 3.71 16.18 -8.48
CA ILE A 150 3.30 14.77 -8.60
C ILE A 150 2.63 14.50 -9.95
N ASN A 151 1.74 15.39 -10.40
CA ASN A 151 1.00 15.18 -11.63
C ASN A 151 1.81 15.45 -12.90
N THR A 152 2.95 16.16 -12.77
CA THR A 152 3.91 16.40 -13.87
C THR A 152 5.15 15.52 -13.80
N THR A 153 5.30 14.69 -12.78
CA THR A 153 6.43 13.75 -12.65
C THR A 153 6.05 12.40 -13.25
N ARG A 154 7.00 11.77 -13.96
CA ARG A 154 6.77 10.47 -14.57
C ARG A 154 6.57 9.40 -13.51
N SER A 155 5.48 8.64 -13.64
CA SER A 155 5.29 7.47 -12.80
C SER A 155 6.08 6.28 -13.36
N SER A 156 6.81 5.58 -12.49
CA SER A 156 7.47 4.32 -12.84
C SER A 156 6.49 3.24 -13.32
N SER A 157 5.22 3.31 -12.90
CA SER A 157 4.19 2.34 -13.24
C SER A 157 3.55 2.54 -14.62
N THR A 158 3.58 3.75 -15.16
CA THR A 158 3.01 4.08 -16.48
C THR A 158 4.07 4.52 -17.48
N GLY A 159 5.25 4.96 -17.04
CA GLY A 159 6.28 5.56 -17.90
C GLY A 159 5.92 6.96 -18.42
N LEU A 160 4.74 7.47 -18.06
CA LEU A 160 4.17 8.76 -18.45
C LEU A 160 3.86 9.59 -17.20
N THR A 161 3.68 10.90 -17.37
CA THR A 161 3.15 11.75 -16.30
C THR A 161 1.64 11.55 -16.17
N PRO A 162 1.06 11.77 -14.98
CA PRO A 162 -0.39 11.75 -14.82
C PRO A 162 -1.14 12.74 -15.73
N VAL A 163 -0.58 13.95 -15.95
CA VAL A 163 -1.11 14.94 -16.90
C VAL A 163 -1.21 14.35 -18.31
N GLU A 164 -0.13 13.74 -18.81
CA GLU A 164 -0.11 13.12 -20.15
C GLU A 164 -1.15 12.01 -20.29
N CYS A 165 -1.35 11.22 -19.22
CA CYS A 165 -2.31 10.12 -19.24
C CYS A 165 -3.77 10.58 -19.34
N ILE A 166 -4.10 11.76 -18.77
CA ILE A 166 -5.46 12.28 -18.71
C ILE A 166 -5.76 13.23 -19.87
N PHE A 167 -4.90 14.22 -20.07
CA PHE A 167 -5.13 15.30 -21.02
C PHE A 167 -4.54 15.02 -22.40
N HIS A 168 -3.76 13.95 -22.54
CA HIS A 168 -3.10 13.61 -23.79
C HIS A 168 -2.24 14.76 -24.31
N GLN A 169 -1.62 15.51 -23.41
CA GLN A 169 -0.74 16.64 -23.69
C GLN A 169 0.37 16.64 -22.63
N PRO A 170 1.62 17.01 -22.99
CA PRO A 170 2.64 17.31 -21.99
C PRO A 170 2.21 18.53 -21.16
N PHE A 171 2.63 18.57 -19.90
CA PHE A 171 2.49 19.81 -19.12
C PHE A 171 3.54 20.81 -19.61
N THR A 172 3.09 21.97 -20.08
CA THR A 172 3.99 23.08 -20.44
C THR A 172 4.09 24.04 -19.27
N PHE A 173 5.29 24.19 -18.71
CA PHE A 173 5.55 25.27 -17.76
C PHE A 173 5.55 26.59 -18.54
N LEU A 174 4.72 27.57 -18.16
CA LEU A 174 4.87 28.93 -18.67
C LEU A 174 6.26 29.43 -18.25
N GLN A 175 7.15 29.64 -19.21
CA GLN A 175 8.42 30.35 -18.98
C GLN A 175 8.09 31.81 -18.65
N LEU A 176 7.90 32.09 -17.35
CA LEU A 176 7.58 33.43 -16.84
C LEU A 176 8.79 34.36 -16.71
N THR A 177 9.99 33.93 -17.12
CA THR A 177 11.20 34.74 -17.03
C THR A 177 12.14 34.53 -18.22
N ALA A 178 12.53 35.66 -18.81
CA ALA A 178 13.64 35.87 -19.75
C ALA A 178 13.44 35.39 -21.19
N SER A 179 13.70 36.33 -22.09
CA SER A 179 13.91 36.24 -23.54
C SER A 179 14.09 34.80 -24.06
N LEU A 180 13.13 34.37 -24.87
CA LEU A 180 13.16 33.10 -25.59
C LEU A 180 14.52 32.94 -26.32
N PRO A 181 15.28 31.87 -26.10
CA PRO A 181 16.21 31.40 -27.11
C PRO A 181 15.37 30.92 -28.29
N GLU A 182 15.56 31.48 -29.49
CA GLU A 182 14.87 31.11 -30.74
C GLU A 182 15.09 29.65 -31.20
N ASN A 183 15.65 28.78 -30.35
CA ASN A 183 16.19 27.49 -30.75
C ASN A 183 15.33 26.26 -30.44
N ASP A 184 14.08 26.43 -30.01
CA ASP A 184 13.17 25.30 -29.74
C ASP A 184 12.17 25.00 -30.88
N LYS A 185 12.54 25.31 -32.12
CA LYS A 185 11.74 25.00 -33.33
C LYS A 185 11.65 23.50 -33.68
N ASN A 186 12.15 22.61 -32.82
CA ASN A 186 12.15 21.16 -33.06
C ASN A 186 11.51 20.33 -31.95
N TYR A 187 10.75 20.94 -31.02
CA TYR A 187 9.79 20.17 -30.24
C TYR A 187 8.60 19.82 -31.14
N ASP A 188 8.71 18.74 -31.91
CA ASP A 188 7.59 18.20 -32.67
C ASP A 188 6.55 17.63 -31.69
N LEU A 189 5.68 18.54 -31.21
CA LEU A 189 4.55 18.21 -30.37
C LEU A 189 3.72 17.09 -31.00
N GLN A 190 3.59 17.04 -32.34
CA GLN A 190 2.86 15.97 -33.00
C GLN A 190 3.56 14.62 -32.85
N ALA A 191 4.87 14.55 -33.00
CA ALA A 191 5.63 13.32 -32.72
C ALA A 191 5.52 12.93 -31.23
N TYR A 192 5.58 13.90 -30.31
CA TYR A 192 5.40 13.65 -28.89
C TYR A 192 4.02 13.04 -28.59
N LEU A 193 2.97 13.65 -29.11
CA LEU A 193 1.59 13.22 -28.94
C LEU A 193 1.35 11.84 -29.56
N ARG A 194 1.90 11.57 -30.76
CA ARG A 194 1.86 10.23 -31.37
C ARG A 194 2.58 9.19 -30.51
N ASN A 195 3.73 9.53 -29.93
CA ASN A 195 4.48 8.63 -29.05
C ASN A 195 3.77 8.41 -27.71
N ALA A 196 3.15 9.45 -27.14
CA ALA A 196 2.34 9.34 -25.92
C ALA A 196 1.08 8.50 -26.14
N ALA A 197 0.40 8.68 -27.28
CA ALA A 197 -0.75 7.87 -27.69
C ALA A 197 -0.35 6.39 -27.88
N LYS A 198 0.76 6.11 -28.60
CA LYS A 198 1.30 4.75 -28.74
C LYS A 198 1.66 4.13 -27.40
N ARG A 199 2.30 4.88 -26.48
CA ARG A 199 2.60 4.39 -25.13
C ARG A 199 1.32 4.12 -24.34
N LYS A 200 0.30 4.97 -24.43
CA LYS A 200 -1.00 4.74 -23.79
C LYS A 200 -1.67 3.47 -24.32
N GLU A 201 -1.66 3.26 -25.63
CA GLU A 201 -2.20 2.04 -26.25
C GLU A 201 -1.40 0.80 -25.85
N GLN A 202 -0.07 0.90 -25.77
CA GLN A 202 0.80 -0.15 -25.22
C GLN A 202 0.51 -0.42 -23.74
N ILE A 203 0.23 0.62 -22.96
CA ILE A 203 -0.16 0.52 -21.56
C ILE A 203 -1.53 -0.16 -21.44
N GLU A 204 -2.53 0.25 -22.23
CA GLU A 204 -3.88 -0.32 -22.25
C GLU A 204 -3.86 -1.79 -22.70
N SER A 205 -3.09 -2.12 -23.74
CA SER A 205 -2.92 -3.48 -24.25
C SER A 205 -2.10 -4.37 -23.31
N ALA A 206 -0.94 -3.90 -22.80
CA ALA A 206 -0.14 -4.64 -21.82
C ALA A 206 -0.91 -4.88 -20.52
N LYS A 207 -1.76 -3.93 -20.09
CA LYS A 207 -2.64 -4.10 -18.92
C LYS A 207 -3.85 -5.00 -19.20
N ALA A 208 -4.36 -5.05 -20.43
CA ALA A 208 -5.39 -6.00 -20.83
C ALA A 208 -4.86 -7.46 -20.86
N LEU A 209 -3.55 -7.61 -21.09
CA LEU A 209 -2.85 -8.90 -21.15
C LEU A 209 -2.24 -9.33 -19.80
N SER A 210 -2.05 -8.44 -18.82
CA SER A 210 -1.38 -8.78 -17.56
C SER A 210 -2.34 -9.26 -16.46
N ILE A 211 -2.47 -10.57 -16.30
CA ILE A 211 -2.41 -11.18 -14.96
C ILE A 211 -0.95 -11.60 -14.79
N PRO A 212 -0.10 -10.85 -14.08
CA PRO A 212 1.29 -11.25 -13.90
C PRO A 212 1.34 -12.48 -12.97
N GLN A 213 1.30 -13.68 -13.55
CA GLN A 213 1.73 -14.88 -12.85
C GLN A 213 3.25 -14.94 -12.90
N LYS A 214 3.93 -14.23 -11.98
CA LYS A 214 5.34 -14.55 -11.70
C LYS A 214 5.38 -15.97 -11.10
N PRO A 215 6.22 -16.89 -11.60
CA PRO A 215 6.39 -18.21 -11.00
C PRO A 215 7.15 -18.06 -9.68
N GLY A 216 6.40 -17.80 -8.60
CA GLY A 216 6.87 -17.87 -7.22
C GLY A 216 6.21 -19.07 -6.54
N HIS A 217 7.02 -19.86 -5.83
CA HIS A 217 6.56 -21.02 -5.07
C HIS A 217 5.67 -20.54 -3.90
N ASP A 218 4.35 -20.72 -4.02
CA ASP A 218 3.39 -20.28 -3.00
C ASP A 218 3.53 -21.17 -1.76
N GLN A 219 4.07 -20.63 -0.68
CA GLN A 219 3.94 -21.30 0.62
C GLN A 219 2.57 -20.91 1.20
N LYS A 220 1.53 -21.69 0.83
CA LYS A 220 0.15 -21.46 1.27
C LYS A 220 0.00 -21.87 2.74
N ILE A 221 -0.40 -20.91 3.58
CA ILE A 221 -0.76 -21.14 4.98
C ILE A 221 -2.17 -21.71 5.02
N GLN A 222 -2.35 -22.83 5.71
CA GLN A 222 -3.64 -23.51 5.87
C GLN A 222 -4.24 -23.27 7.26
N VAL A 223 -5.55 -23.49 7.38
CA VAL A 223 -6.23 -23.48 8.67
C VAL A 223 -5.65 -24.60 9.54
N GLY A 224 -5.29 -24.27 10.78
CA GLY A 224 -4.63 -25.18 11.71
C GLY A 224 -3.12 -25.04 11.79
N ASP A 225 -2.49 -24.34 10.84
CA ASP A 225 -1.04 -24.06 10.89
C ASP A 225 -0.67 -23.16 12.08
N LEU A 226 0.57 -23.33 12.56
CA LEU A 226 1.17 -22.47 13.57
C LEU A 226 2.04 -21.40 12.90
N VAL A 227 1.77 -20.13 13.21
CA VAL A 227 2.47 -18.98 12.62
C VAL A 227 2.99 -18.05 13.71
N PHE A 228 4.17 -17.47 13.47
CA PHE A 228 4.65 -16.33 14.23
C PHE A 228 4.29 -15.02 13.55
N LEU A 229 4.00 -13.98 14.33
CA LEU A 229 3.66 -12.64 13.86
C LEU A 229 4.80 -11.67 14.07
N LYS A 230 5.10 -10.82 13.09
CA LYS A 230 6.14 -9.80 13.22
C LYS A 230 5.81 -8.82 14.35
N ALA A 231 6.75 -8.61 15.28
CA ALA A 231 6.62 -7.62 16.34
C ALA A 231 6.73 -6.21 15.74
N THR A 232 5.67 -5.42 15.83
CA THR A 232 5.62 -4.04 15.32
C THR A 232 6.27 -3.04 16.27
N GLN A 233 6.24 -3.30 17.58
CA GLN A 233 6.86 -2.47 18.60
C GLN A 233 7.95 -3.28 19.30
N ARG A 234 9.21 -2.85 19.16
CA ARG A 234 10.39 -3.39 19.85
C ARG A 234 11.04 -2.24 20.60
N THR A 235 11.33 -2.42 21.88
CA THR A 235 11.96 -1.37 22.69
C THR A 235 13.46 -1.58 22.77
N LYS A 236 13.91 -2.84 22.74
CA LYS A 236 15.33 -3.22 22.78
C LYS A 236 15.73 -4.03 21.54
N TRP A 237 17.01 -3.94 21.18
CA TRP A 237 17.56 -4.68 20.03
C TRP A 237 17.55 -6.21 20.24
N SER A 238 17.58 -6.65 21.50
CA SER A 238 17.51 -8.05 21.94
C SER A 238 16.10 -8.63 21.89
N ASP A 239 15.06 -7.80 21.77
CA ASP A 239 13.68 -8.28 21.81
C ASP A 239 13.39 -9.18 20.60
N PRO A 240 12.59 -10.24 20.77
CA PRO A 240 12.23 -11.12 19.68
C PRO A 240 11.57 -10.32 18.55
N ARG A 241 11.94 -10.66 17.30
CA ARG A 241 11.36 -10.02 16.10
C ARG A 241 9.98 -10.59 15.76
N TRP A 242 9.64 -11.74 16.33
CA TRP A 242 8.40 -12.44 16.08
C TRP A 242 7.72 -12.91 17.38
N ASN A 243 6.41 -12.69 17.46
CA ASN A 243 5.52 -13.09 18.55
C ASN A 243 4.79 -14.40 18.18
N GLY A 244 4.44 -15.21 19.18
CA GLY A 244 3.75 -16.50 19.00
C GLY A 244 4.58 -17.70 19.46
N PRO A 245 4.27 -18.93 18.98
CA PRO A 245 3.42 -19.25 17.83
C PRO A 245 1.90 -19.12 18.11
N TYR A 246 1.12 -18.77 17.09
CA TYR A 246 -0.34 -18.68 17.13
C TYR A 246 -0.98 -19.62 16.11
N LYS A 247 -2.16 -20.17 16.44
CA LYS A 247 -2.89 -21.08 15.55
C LYS A 247 -3.76 -20.30 14.57
N VAL A 248 -3.64 -20.60 13.29
CA VAL A 248 -4.47 -19.99 12.23
C VAL A 248 -5.88 -20.60 12.29
N LEU A 249 -6.88 -19.74 12.49
CA LEU A 249 -8.29 -20.13 12.53
C LEU A 249 -8.96 -19.99 11.16
N LEU A 250 -8.66 -18.91 10.44
CA LEU A 250 -9.18 -18.63 9.11
C LEU A 250 -8.06 -18.10 8.21
N THR A 251 -8.10 -18.44 6.92
CA THR A 251 -7.11 -17.99 5.94
C THR A 251 -7.81 -17.64 4.63
N ASN A 252 -7.42 -16.52 4.04
CA ASN A 252 -7.75 -16.11 2.68
C ASN A 252 -6.46 -16.14 1.85
N LEU A 253 -6.55 -15.82 0.56
CA LEU A 253 -5.39 -15.83 -0.36
C LEU A 253 -4.15 -15.07 0.16
N THR A 254 -4.33 -14.00 0.92
CA THR A 254 -3.23 -13.13 1.40
C THR A 254 -3.34 -12.73 2.87
N THR A 255 -4.37 -13.17 3.61
CA THR A 255 -4.60 -12.76 4.99
C THR A 255 -4.98 -13.94 5.87
N VAL A 256 -4.50 -13.94 7.11
CA VAL A 256 -4.83 -14.93 8.14
C VAL A 256 -5.51 -14.27 9.34
N ARG A 257 -6.33 -15.06 10.04
CA ARG A 257 -6.97 -14.68 11.30
C ARG A 257 -6.59 -15.68 12.38
N ILE A 258 -6.26 -15.17 13.57
CA ILE A 258 -5.88 -15.94 14.76
C ILE A 258 -6.88 -15.65 15.89
N ALA A 259 -6.85 -16.45 16.97
CA ALA A 259 -7.78 -16.29 18.09
C ALA A 259 -7.49 -15.02 18.92
N GLU A 260 -6.21 -14.71 19.07
CA GLU A 260 -5.68 -13.70 19.98
C GLU A 260 -5.82 -12.28 19.44
N ARG A 261 -6.14 -12.13 18.15
CA ARG A 261 -6.38 -10.83 17.52
C ARG A 261 -7.66 -10.87 16.68
N PRO A 262 -8.59 -9.93 16.88
CA PRO A 262 -9.82 -9.89 16.08
C PRO A 262 -9.57 -9.47 14.63
N SER A 263 -8.45 -8.79 14.33
CA SER A 263 -8.11 -8.25 13.02
C SER A 263 -7.46 -9.27 12.08
N TRP A 264 -7.72 -9.13 10.79
CA TRP A 264 -7.03 -9.87 9.74
C TRP A 264 -5.58 -9.39 9.60
N ILE A 265 -4.66 -10.33 9.46
CA ILE A 265 -3.22 -10.06 9.36
C ILE A 265 -2.74 -10.50 7.98
N HIS A 266 -2.06 -9.62 7.26
CA HIS A 266 -1.48 -9.98 5.97
C HIS A 266 -0.35 -10.99 6.14
N VAL A 267 -0.33 -12.06 5.34
CA VAL A 267 0.61 -13.18 5.52
C VAL A 267 2.08 -12.80 5.37
N SER A 268 2.40 -11.65 4.77
CA SER A 268 3.77 -11.10 4.75
C SER A 268 4.32 -10.77 6.15
N HIS A 269 3.43 -10.57 7.13
CA HIS A 269 3.77 -10.38 8.54
C HIS A 269 3.78 -11.69 9.32
N CYS A 270 3.62 -12.83 8.65
CA CYS A 270 3.59 -14.14 9.25
C CYS A 270 4.85 -14.94 8.87
N LYS A 271 5.25 -15.83 9.78
CA LYS A 271 6.33 -16.80 9.57
C LYS A 271 5.83 -18.18 9.99
N LEU A 272 5.80 -19.13 9.06
CA LEU A 272 5.24 -20.47 9.28
C LEU A 272 6.19 -21.31 10.15
N LEU A 273 5.65 -21.96 11.18
CA LEU A 273 6.36 -23.01 11.91
C LEU A 273 6.14 -24.34 11.16
N ARG A 274 7.21 -24.89 10.58
CA ARG A 274 7.14 -26.22 9.95
C ARG A 274 7.13 -27.28 11.06
N ALA A 275 6.13 -28.16 11.03
CA ALA A 275 5.78 -29.04 12.14
C ALA A 275 6.96 -29.81 12.75
N GLN A 276 6.99 -29.84 14.09
CA GLN A 276 7.51 -30.95 14.88
C GLN A 276 6.33 -31.89 15.13
N GLU A 277 6.36 -33.13 14.64
CA GLU A 277 5.34 -34.11 14.99
C GLU A 277 5.46 -34.67 16.43
N ALA A 278 6.46 -34.25 17.23
CA ALA A 278 6.75 -34.90 18.51
C ALA A 278 6.77 -34.03 19.78
N GLU A 279 6.97 -32.70 19.73
CA GLU A 279 7.32 -31.94 20.95
C GLU A 279 6.31 -30.89 21.42
N LEU A 280 5.26 -30.56 20.65
CA LEU A 280 4.28 -29.55 21.08
C LEU A 280 3.31 -29.98 22.19
N ARG A 281 3.38 -31.24 22.64
CA ARG A 281 2.56 -31.74 23.77
C ARG A 281 3.20 -31.49 25.14
N THR A 282 4.46 -31.07 25.22
CA THR A 282 5.16 -30.91 26.51
C THR A 282 5.16 -29.47 27.02
N HIS A 283 5.18 -28.47 26.15
CA HIS A 283 5.28 -27.06 26.58
C HIS A 283 3.95 -26.40 26.98
N THR A 284 2.81 -26.82 26.42
CA THR A 284 1.48 -26.34 26.86
C THR A 284 1.14 -26.77 28.28
N ASN A 285 1.71 -27.89 28.76
CA ASN A 285 1.54 -28.33 30.14
C ASN A 285 2.51 -27.67 31.14
N ALA A 286 3.61 -27.05 30.67
CA ALA A 286 4.58 -26.38 31.54
C ALA A 286 4.13 -24.97 31.94
N GLU A 287 3.51 -24.21 31.03
CA GLU A 287 3.02 -22.85 31.34
C GLU A 287 1.72 -22.85 32.16
N VAL A 288 0.85 -23.87 32.00
CA VAL A 288 -0.37 -24.01 32.82
C VAL A 288 -0.05 -24.43 34.27
N ARG A 289 1.09 -25.08 34.51
CA ARG A 289 1.51 -25.49 35.86
C ARG A 289 2.17 -24.36 36.65
N LEU A 290 2.77 -23.38 35.99
CA LEU A 290 3.41 -22.22 36.64
C LEU A 290 2.39 -21.13 37.07
N GLN A 291 1.18 -21.12 36.51
CA GLN A 291 0.12 -20.17 36.93
C GLN A 291 -0.80 -20.68 38.05
N ARG A 292 -0.66 -21.93 38.50
CA ARG A 292 -1.43 -22.50 39.63
C ARG A 292 -0.64 -22.63 40.94
N GLY A 293 0.59 -22.10 40.99
CA GLY A 293 1.50 -22.23 42.13
C GLY A 293 1.56 -21.04 43.10
N TYR A 294 0.77 -19.98 42.89
CA TYR A 294 0.74 -18.80 43.77
C TYR A 294 -0.68 -18.48 44.22
N THR A 295 -1.23 -19.35 45.06
CA THR A 295 -2.33 -19.05 45.98
C THR A 295 -2.21 -20.02 47.15
N HIS A 296 -1.43 -19.61 48.15
CA HIS A 296 -1.64 -19.86 49.57
C HIS A 296 -0.76 -18.89 50.36
#